data_AF-A0A958SYC8-F1
#
_entry.id   AF-A0A958SYC8-F1
#
_cell.length_a   1.000
_cell.length_b   1.000
_cell.length_c   1.000
_cell.angle_alpha   90.00
_cell.angle_beta   90.00
_cell.angle_gamma   90.00
#
_symmetry.space_group_name_H-M   'P 1'
#
loop_
_entity.id
_entity.type
_entity.pdbx_description
1 polymer ?
#
loop_
_entity_poly.entity_id
_entity_poly.type
_entity_poly.pdbx_seq_one_letter_code
_entity_poly.pdbx_strand_id
1 'polypeptide(L)'
;MHRQTTNTILMVRPVNFRMNEQTAVNNYFQGDLDIKSKEINTQAQEEFDAFVFKLRAHGVHVIVVHDRLETDTPDSIFPNNWVSFHKDGTVVVYPMFAENRRLERREDIFDILEHEGFVIDHVMDYTSAEEEGLFLEGTGSILMDRKHQKAYCALSPRADEELFIEFCEDFDCFPVIFKANQTVNGERLPIYHTNVMMCLGEKFAVICLDSIDDKAERKDVVKHLKQDGKEIIEITEDQM
;
A
#
# COMPACT_ATOMS: atom_id res chain seq x y z
N MET A 1 -0.64 -17.63 -17.63
CA MET A 1 -1.43 -16.39 -17.49
C MET A 1 -1.27 -15.89 -16.07
N HIS A 2 -0.81 -14.64 -15.88
CA HIS A 2 -0.70 -14.04 -14.56
C HIS A 2 -2.09 -13.73 -13.99
N ARG A 3 -2.28 -13.98 -12.69
CA ARG A 3 -3.55 -13.73 -12.00
C ARG A 3 -3.46 -12.34 -11.36
N GLN A 4 -4.45 -11.47 -11.63
CA GLN A 4 -4.47 -10.11 -11.06
C GLN A 4 -4.91 -10.12 -9.59
N THR A 5 -5.87 -10.98 -9.25
CA THR A 5 -6.54 -10.99 -7.95
C THR A 5 -6.15 -12.21 -7.11
N THR A 6 -6.25 -12.06 -5.80
CA THR A 6 -6.10 -13.14 -4.83
C THR A 6 -7.44 -13.45 -4.15
N ASN A 7 -7.59 -14.66 -3.62
CA ASN A 7 -8.68 -15.03 -2.71
C ASN A 7 -8.23 -15.06 -1.24
N THR A 8 -6.96 -14.76 -0.96
CA THR A 8 -6.39 -14.73 0.38
C THR A 8 -5.83 -13.35 0.71
N ILE A 9 -6.12 -12.85 1.91
CA ILE A 9 -5.64 -11.57 2.43
C ILE A 9 -4.98 -11.79 3.80
N LEU A 10 -3.78 -11.26 3.99
CA LEU A 10 -3.14 -11.08 5.29
C LEU A 10 -3.64 -9.76 5.90
N MET A 11 -4.09 -9.81 7.15
CA MET A 11 -4.48 -8.63 7.91
C MET A 11 -3.79 -8.65 9.28
N VAL A 12 -3.31 -7.50 9.73
CA VAL A 12 -2.70 -7.35 11.06
C VAL A 12 -3.69 -6.65 11.97
N ARG A 13 -4.11 -7.32 13.05
CA ARG A 13 -5.04 -6.75 14.02
C ARG A 13 -4.29 -5.80 14.95
N PRO A 14 -4.65 -4.51 15.01
CA PRO A 14 -3.89 -3.53 15.78
C PRO A 14 -4.02 -3.76 17.29
N VAL A 15 -3.00 -3.35 18.04
CA VAL A 15 -3.03 -3.31 19.52
C VAL A 15 -2.98 -1.89 20.10
N ASN A 16 -2.52 -0.91 19.31
CA ASN A 16 -2.34 0.47 19.74
C ASN A 16 -2.59 1.49 18.60
N PHE A 17 -3.64 1.26 17.80
CA PHE A 17 -4.02 2.14 16.68
C PHE A 17 -4.40 3.54 17.17
N ARG A 18 -3.79 4.56 16.57
CA ARG A 18 -4.00 5.99 16.82
C ARG A 18 -3.32 6.81 15.71
N MET A 19 -3.46 8.13 15.75
CA MET A 19 -2.64 9.02 14.93
C MET A 19 -1.15 8.75 15.16
N ASN A 20 -0.36 8.70 14.09
CA ASN A 20 1.07 8.48 14.15
C ASN A 20 1.82 9.77 13.82
N GLU A 21 2.44 10.34 14.86
CA GLU A 21 3.12 11.63 14.82
C GLU A 21 4.25 11.68 13.77
N GLN A 22 4.94 10.56 13.53
CA GLN A 22 6.01 10.49 12.53
C GLN A 22 5.51 10.50 11.09
N THR A 23 4.26 10.09 10.87
CA THR A 23 3.66 10.02 9.53
C THR A 23 2.78 11.22 9.21
N ALA A 24 2.25 11.89 10.24
CA ALA A 24 1.37 13.05 10.11
C ALA A 24 2.04 14.23 9.37
N VAL A 25 3.39 14.27 9.31
CA VAL A 25 4.14 15.29 8.58
C VAL A 25 3.87 15.31 7.07
N ASN A 26 3.48 14.18 6.49
CA ASN A 26 3.18 14.03 5.06
C ASN A 26 1.93 13.18 4.76
N ASN A 27 1.20 12.73 5.79
CA ASN A 27 -0.11 12.11 5.67
C ASN A 27 -1.21 13.06 6.17
N TYR A 28 -1.74 13.87 5.25
CA TYR A 28 -2.79 14.86 5.54
C TYR A 28 -4.19 14.26 5.76
N PHE A 29 -4.35 12.94 5.68
CA PHE A 29 -5.60 12.24 6.00
C PHE A 29 -5.72 11.89 7.49
N GLN A 30 -4.64 12.05 8.26
CA GLN A 30 -4.71 11.87 9.71
C GLN A 30 -5.34 13.10 10.36
N GLY A 31 -6.22 12.86 11.32
CA GLY A 31 -6.89 13.92 12.08
C GLY A 31 -6.72 13.71 13.58
N ASP A 32 -6.59 14.83 14.29
CA ASP A 32 -6.70 14.84 15.75
C ASP A 32 -8.15 14.60 16.15
N LEU A 33 -8.40 13.46 16.80
CA LEU A 33 -9.70 13.17 17.40
C LEU A 33 -9.65 13.52 18.89
N ASP A 34 -10.66 14.24 19.39
CA ASP A 34 -10.80 14.56 20.83
C ASP A 34 -11.36 13.35 21.62
N ILE A 35 -10.75 12.18 21.41
CA ILE A 35 -11.02 10.93 22.12
C ILE A 35 -9.70 10.26 22.51
N LYS A 36 -9.72 9.48 23.58
CA LYS A 36 -8.50 8.83 24.10
C LYS A 36 -8.03 7.76 23.12
N SER A 37 -6.71 7.63 22.93
CA SER A 37 -6.11 6.63 22.04
C SER A 37 -6.60 5.19 22.31
N LYS A 38 -6.86 4.86 23.58
CA LYS A 38 -7.43 3.55 23.94
C LYS A 38 -8.84 3.32 23.36
N GLU A 39 -9.65 4.36 23.31
CA GLU A 39 -10.99 4.32 22.74
C GLU A 39 -10.94 4.24 21.21
N ILE A 40 -10.04 5.01 20.58
CA ILE A 40 -9.73 4.90 19.14
C ILE A 40 -9.36 3.46 18.77
N ASN A 41 -8.41 2.85 19.49
CA ASN A 41 -7.99 1.49 19.21
C ASN A 41 -9.13 0.47 19.42
N THR A 42 -10.00 0.69 20.41
CA THR A 42 -11.16 -0.20 20.64
C THR A 42 -12.12 -0.15 19.45
N GLN A 43 -12.46 1.05 18.98
CA GLN A 43 -13.32 1.23 17.80
C GLN A 43 -12.67 0.65 16.53
N ALA A 44 -11.38 0.90 16.32
CA ALA A 44 -10.64 0.34 15.19
C ALA A 44 -10.62 -1.19 15.20
N GLN A 45 -10.52 -1.81 16.38
CA GLN A 45 -10.63 -3.27 16.52
C GLN A 45 -12.02 -3.79 16.19
N GLU A 46 -13.09 -3.10 16.60
CA GLU A 46 -14.47 -3.46 16.25
C GLU A 46 -14.71 -3.37 14.72
N GLU A 47 -14.22 -2.31 14.08
CA GLU A 47 -14.28 -2.15 12.62
C GLU A 47 -13.46 -3.20 11.88
N PHE A 48 -12.25 -3.49 12.37
CA PHE A 48 -11.38 -4.55 11.85
C PHE A 48 -12.09 -5.91 11.90
N ASP A 49 -12.62 -6.28 13.07
CA ASP A 49 -13.30 -7.57 13.27
C ASP A 49 -14.55 -7.68 12.37
N ALA A 50 -15.30 -6.58 12.20
CA ALA A 50 -16.43 -6.51 11.27
C ALA A 50 -16.00 -6.67 9.80
N PHE A 51 -14.88 -6.09 9.40
CA PHE A 51 -14.37 -6.21 8.04
C PHE A 51 -13.87 -7.63 7.74
N VAL A 52 -13.11 -8.23 8.67
CA VAL A 52 -12.69 -9.65 8.60
C VAL A 52 -13.91 -10.56 8.46
N PHE A 53 -14.96 -10.34 9.27
CA PHE A 53 -16.20 -11.11 9.18
C PHE A 53 -16.85 -10.99 7.81
N LYS A 54 -16.99 -9.76 7.28
CA LYS A 54 -17.59 -9.53 5.95
C LYS A 54 -16.78 -10.20 4.84
N LEU A 55 -15.46 -10.10 4.85
CA LEU A 55 -14.58 -10.73 3.85
C LEU A 55 -14.75 -12.26 3.86
N ARG A 56 -14.69 -12.87 5.05
CA ARG A 56 -14.88 -14.32 5.21
C ARG A 56 -16.27 -14.78 4.78
N ALA A 57 -17.31 -14.00 5.10
CA ALA A 57 -18.68 -14.30 4.67
C ALA A 57 -18.86 -14.30 3.13
N HIS A 58 -17.99 -13.58 2.40
CA HIS A 58 -17.96 -13.57 0.93
C HIS A 58 -16.91 -14.54 0.34
N GLY A 59 -16.38 -15.46 1.14
CA GLY A 59 -15.47 -16.52 0.68
C GLY A 59 -14.01 -16.11 0.50
N VAL A 60 -13.62 -14.93 0.99
CA VAL A 60 -12.20 -14.53 1.07
C VAL A 60 -11.57 -15.25 2.26
N HIS A 61 -10.44 -15.91 2.03
CA HIS A 61 -9.65 -16.47 3.10
C HIS A 61 -8.84 -15.34 3.77
N VAL A 62 -9.03 -15.14 5.06
CA VAL A 62 -8.39 -14.03 5.79
C VAL A 62 -7.52 -14.60 6.88
N ILE A 63 -6.21 -14.38 6.75
CA ILE A 63 -5.19 -14.72 7.74
C ILE A 63 -5.02 -13.50 8.64
N VAL A 64 -5.37 -13.65 9.91
CA VAL A 64 -5.26 -12.55 10.88
C VAL A 64 -4.05 -12.82 11.77
N VAL A 65 -3.09 -11.90 11.76
CA VAL A 65 -1.99 -11.86 12.71
C VAL A 65 -2.27 -10.79 13.74
N HIS A 66 -2.06 -11.09 15.01
CA HIS A 66 -2.16 -10.08 16.08
C HIS A 66 -0.87 -9.28 16.15
N ASP A 67 -0.98 -7.95 16.14
CA ASP A 67 0.14 -7.07 16.45
C ASP A 67 0.60 -7.24 17.91
N ARG A 68 1.75 -6.66 18.27
CA ARG A 68 2.36 -6.82 19.59
C ARG A 68 2.62 -5.47 20.26
N LEU A 69 2.55 -5.46 21.59
CA LEU A 69 2.71 -4.24 22.40
C LEU A 69 4.17 -3.88 22.68
N GLU A 70 5.14 -4.66 22.20
CA GLU A 70 6.56 -4.40 22.47
C GLU A 70 7.10 -3.18 21.72
N THR A 71 6.47 -2.80 20.61
CA THR A 71 6.86 -1.67 19.76
C THR A 71 5.76 -0.60 19.71
N ASP A 72 6.13 0.65 19.51
CA ASP A 72 5.17 1.75 19.32
C ASP A 72 4.88 1.96 17.83
N THR A 73 4.08 1.06 17.27
CA THR A 73 3.75 0.92 15.85
C THR A 73 2.25 1.10 15.59
N PRO A 74 1.70 2.33 15.72
CA PRO A 74 0.27 2.59 15.57
C PRO A 74 -0.30 2.24 14.18
N ASP A 75 0.54 2.21 13.14
CA ASP A 75 0.16 1.93 11.75
C ASP A 75 0.35 0.45 11.34
N SER A 76 0.71 -0.44 12.26
CA SER A 76 0.99 -1.87 11.99
C SER A 76 -0.17 -2.62 11.32
N ILE A 77 -1.39 -2.10 11.41
CA ILE A 77 -2.59 -2.56 10.70
C ILE A 77 -2.43 -2.54 9.17
N PHE A 78 -1.46 -1.79 8.62
CA PHE A 78 -1.17 -1.63 7.20
C PHE A 78 0.09 -2.39 6.75
N PRO A 79 0.11 -3.74 6.76
CA PRO A 79 1.29 -4.53 6.39
C PRO A 79 1.69 -4.34 4.92
N ASN A 80 0.75 -3.87 4.09
CA ASN A 80 0.94 -3.64 2.66
C ASN A 80 2.05 -2.59 2.36
N ASN A 81 2.49 -1.82 3.36
CA ASN A 81 3.54 -0.82 3.22
C ASN A 81 4.96 -1.37 3.40
N TRP A 82 5.13 -2.49 4.07
CA TRP A 82 6.46 -3.04 4.34
C TRP A 82 6.68 -4.41 3.72
N VAL A 83 5.63 -5.12 3.31
CA VAL A 83 5.73 -6.43 2.66
C VAL A 83 4.81 -6.60 1.47
N SER A 84 5.27 -7.36 0.48
CA SER A 84 4.43 -7.90 -0.59
C SER A 84 4.76 -9.37 -0.87
N PHE A 85 3.79 -10.09 -1.42
CA PHE A 85 3.86 -11.52 -1.71
C PHE A 85 3.57 -11.77 -3.19
N HIS A 86 4.36 -12.62 -3.82
CA HIS A 86 4.27 -12.90 -5.25
C HIS A 86 4.04 -14.37 -5.54
N LYS A 87 3.53 -14.64 -6.76
CA LYS A 87 3.01 -15.95 -7.15
C LYS A 87 4.09 -17.04 -7.21
N ASP A 88 5.31 -16.64 -7.47
CA ASP A 88 6.51 -17.46 -7.57
C ASP A 88 7.16 -17.78 -6.22
N GLY A 89 6.52 -17.43 -5.10
CA GLY A 89 7.06 -17.65 -3.77
C GLY A 89 8.01 -16.54 -3.30
N THR A 90 8.16 -15.46 -4.07
CA THR A 90 8.96 -14.30 -3.67
C THR A 90 8.22 -13.45 -2.65
N VAL A 91 8.88 -13.15 -1.54
CA VAL A 91 8.50 -12.14 -0.55
C VAL A 91 9.39 -10.92 -0.75
N VAL A 92 8.80 -9.72 -0.75
CA VAL A 92 9.56 -8.48 -0.82
C VAL A 92 9.40 -7.70 0.48
N VAL A 93 10.50 -7.26 1.07
CA VAL A 93 10.55 -6.39 2.24
C VAL A 93 11.01 -5.00 1.82
N TYR A 94 10.28 -3.97 2.25
CA TYR A 94 10.41 -2.62 1.72
C TYR A 94 10.96 -1.61 2.73
N PRO A 95 11.69 -0.57 2.25
CA PRO A 95 12.14 0.55 3.06
C PRO A 95 10.98 1.51 3.36
N MET A 96 10.89 1.97 4.61
CA MET A 96 9.82 2.86 5.08
C MET A 96 10.34 4.19 5.55
N PHE A 97 9.61 5.25 5.21
CA PHE A 97 10.00 6.64 5.50
C PHE A 97 10.08 6.89 7.00
N ALA A 98 8.99 6.63 7.72
CA ALA A 98 8.89 6.85 9.16
C ALA A 98 9.65 5.75 9.93
N GLU A 99 10.51 6.15 10.85
CA GLU A 99 11.39 5.24 11.60
C GLU A 99 10.58 4.26 12.47
N ASN A 100 9.51 4.73 13.12
CA ASN A 100 8.70 3.84 13.94
C ASN A 100 8.00 2.76 13.12
N ARG A 101 7.66 3.05 11.86
CA ARG A 101 7.05 2.06 10.97
C ARG A 101 8.00 0.94 10.61
N ARG A 102 9.32 1.17 10.58
CA ARG A 102 10.36 0.13 10.36
C ARG A 102 10.28 -1.02 11.36
N LEU A 103 9.76 -0.74 12.56
CA LEU A 103 9.53 -1.73 13.62
C LEU A 103 8.29 -2.61 13.37
N GLU A 104 7.46 -2.30 12.36
CA GLU A 104 6.31 -3.12 11.94
C GLU A 104 6.74 -4.41 11.22
N ARG A 105 7.97 -4.44 10.69
CA ARG A 105 8.51 -5.59 9.97
C ARG A 105 8.64 -6.79 10.91
N ARG A 106 7.98 -7.89 10.55
CA ARG A 106 7.86 -9.08 11.40
C ARG A 106 8.12 -10.35 10.63
N GLU A 107 9.29 -10.95 10.86
CA GLU A 107 9.71 -12.21 10.23
C GLU A 107 8.80 -13.38 10.64
N ASP A 108 8.24 -13.38 11.85
CA ASP A 108 7.36 -14.46 12.31
C ASP A 108 6.06 -14.57 11.52
N ILE A 109 5.68 -13.52 10.77
CA ILE A 109 4.56 -13.58 9.83
C ILE A 109 4.86 -14.55 8.69
N PHE A 110 6.12 -14.69 8.28
CA PHE A 110 6.52 -15.62 7.23
C PHE A 110 6.30 -17.07 7.69
N ASP A 111 6.71 -17.41 8.91
CA ASP A 111 6.46 -18.73 9.51
C ASP A 111 4.96 -19.04 9.57
N ILE A 112 4.13 -18.05 9.96
CA ILE A 112 2.67 -18.20 10.01
C ILE A 112 2.12 -18.51 8.62
N LEU A 113 2.57 -17.78 7.59
CA LEU A 113 2.13 -18.01 6.21
C LEU A 113 2.57 -19.39 5.68
N GLU A 114 3.77 -19.84 6.00
CA GLU A 114 4.21 -21.19 5.64
C GLU A 114 3.36 -22.28 6.32
N HIS A 115 3.00 -22.08 7.59
CA HIS A 115 2.07 -22.97 8.30
C HIS A 115 0.66 -22.98 7.71
N GLU A 116 0.21 -21.86 7.12
CA GLU A 116 -1.03 -21.75 6.33
C GLU A 116 -0.89 -22.37 4.93
N GLY A 117 0.29 -22.91 4.57
CA GLY A 117 0.55 -23.63 3.34
C GLY A 117 1.03 -22.77 2.18
N PHE A 118 1.44 -21.53 2.43
CA PHE A 118 2.13 -20.70 1.45
C PHE A 118 3.59 -21.14 1.32
N VAL A 119 4.17 -20.94 0.13
CA VAL A 119 5.58 -21.24 -0.14
C VAL A 119 6.33 -19.93 -0.20
N ILE A 120 7.43 -19.85 0.53
CA ILE A 120 8.37 -18.72 0.49
C ILE A 120 9.71 -19.29 -0.01
N ASP A 121 10.02 -19.02 -1.28
CA ASP A 121 11.23 -19.53 -1.93
C ASP A 121 12.37 -18.49 -1.88
N HIS A 122 12.01 -17.21 -1.97
CA HIS A 122 12.96 -16.11 -2.06
C HIS A 122 12.48 -14.91 -1.23
N VAL A 123 13.43 -14.24 -0.57
CA VAL A 123 13.20 -12.97 0.10
C VAL A 123 14.05 -11.92 -0.59
N MET A 124 13.40 -10.91 -1.17
CA MET A 124 14.04 -9.72 -1.71
C MET A 124 13.90 -8.60 -0.70
N ASP A 125 15.00 -7.98 -0.33
CA ASP A 125 15.04 -6.99 0.74
C ASP A 125 15.64 -5.68 0.24
N TYR A 126 14.80 -4.64 0.16
CA TYR A 126 15.19 -3.28 -0.25
C TYR A 126 15.45 -2.37 0.96
N THR A 127 15.46 -2.88 2.20
CA THR A 127 15.53 -2.05 3.41
C THR A 127 16.85 -1.29 3.56
N SER A 128 17.94 -1.75 2.94
CA SER A 128 19.23 -1.03 2.96
C SER A 128 19.15 0.37 2.33
N ALA A 129 18.19 0.61 1.43
CA ALA A 129 17.95 1.93 0.85
C ALA A 129 17.61 3.02 1.90
N GLU A 130 17.13 2.61 3.09
CA GLU A 130 16.87 3.51 4.22
C GLU A 130 18.15 4.23 4.71
N GLU A 131 19.33 3.62 4.52
CA GLU A 131 20.63 4.21 4.88
C GLU A 131 20.97 5.44 4.02
N GLU A 132 20.42 5.48 2.80
CA GLU A 132 20.57 6.57 1.84
C GLU A 132 19.37 7.54 1.86
N GLY A 133 18.37 7.29 2.70
CA GLY A 133 17.15 8.08 2.79
C GLY A 133 16.20 7.87 1.61
N LEU A 134 16.29 6.73 0.93
CA LEU A 134 15.42 6.33 -0.17
C LEU A 134 14.34 5.37 0.35
N PHE A 135 13.10 5.51 -0.14
CA PHE A 135 11.95 4.79 0.39
C PHE A 135 11.00 4.32 -0.71
N LEU A 136 10.32 3.20 -0.48
CA LEU A 136 9.33 2.65 -1.39
C LEU A 136 8.35 1.80 -0.58
N GLU A 137 7.29 2.41 -0.04
CA GLU A 137 6.34 1.78 0.91
C GLU A 137 5.39 0.75 0.26
N GLY A 138 5.97 -0.29 -0.32
CA GLY A 138 5.34 -1.52 -0.78
C GLY A 138 4.17 -1.30 -1.71
N THR A 139 3.12 -2.09 -1.53
CA THR A 139 1.89 -2.00 -2.33
C THR A 139 0.99 -0.82 -1.98
N GLY A 140 1.38 0.00 -0.99
CA GLY A 140 0.85 1.35 -0.84
C GLY A 140 1.30 2.26 -1.97
N SER A 141 2.61 2.23 -2.27
CA SER A 141 3.23 3.01 -3.34
C SER A 141 3.13 2.35 -4.72
N ILE A 142 3.10 1.02 -4.78
CA ILE A 142 3.19 0.26 -6.03
C ILE A 142 1.86 -0.45 -6.35
N LEU A 143 1.20 -0.05 -7.44
CA LEU A 143 0.06 -0.78 -7.99
C LEU A 143 0.49 -1.64 -9.18
N MET A 144 0.54 -2.95 -8.98
CA MET A 144 0.94 -3.91 -10.02
C MET A 144 -0.23 -4.33 -10.90
N ASP A 145 -0.16 -4.08 -12.21
CA ASP A 145 -0.92 -4.81 -13.21
C ASP A 145 -0.15 -6.06 -13.62
N ARG A 146 -0.41 -7.14 -12.89
CA ARG A 146 0.28 -8.42 -13.05
C ARG A 146 0.00 -9.06 -14.41
N LYS A 147 -1.16 -8.78 -15.02
CA LYS A 147 -1.54 -9.36 -16.31
C LYS A 147 -0.78 -8.74 -17.47
N HIS A 148 -0.52 -7.44 -17.38
CA HIS A 148 0.12 -6.67 -18.43
C HIS A 148 1.59 -6.33 -18.12
N GLN A 149 2.13 -6.89 -17.03
CA GLN A 149 3.50 -6.64 -16.56
C GLN A 149 3.79 -5.14 -16.48
N LYS A 150 2.96 -4.40 -15.75
CA LYS A 150 3.12 -2.96 -15.49
C LYS A 150 3.06 -2.70 -14.00
N ALA A 151 3.74 -1.66 -13.55
CA ALA A 151 3.60 -1.12 -12.21
C ALA A 151 3.34 0.39 -12.29
N TYR A 152 2.39 0.87 -11.51
CA TYR A 152 2.02 2.29 -11.42
C TYR A 152 2.49 2.84 -10.08
N CYS A 153 3.17 3.98 -10.12
CA CYS A 153 3.71 4.63 -8.93
C CYS A 153 3.55 6.15 -9.03
N ALA A 154 2.83 6.73 -8.07
CA ALA A 154 2.83 8.15 -7.81
C ALA A 154 4.03 8.49 -6.91
N LEU A 155 4.96 9.30 -7.41
CA LEU A 155 6.15 9.69 -6.66
C LEU A 155 5.80 10.56 -5.46
N SER A 156 6.43 10.27 -4.33
CA SER A 156 6.22 10.97 -3.06
C SER A 156 7.45 10.81 -2.16
N PRO A 157 7.51 11.46 -0.98
CA PRO A 157 8.55 11.17 0.01
C PRO A 157 8.63 9.69 0.46
N ARG A 158 7.65 8.86 0.11
CA ARG A 158 7.54 7.44 0.44
C ARG A 158 7.67 6.51 -0.77
N ALA A 159 8.00 7.08 -1.93
CA ALA A 159 8.10 6.38 -3.20
C ALA A 159 9.13 7.07 -4.09
N ASP A 160 10.38 6.64 -3.94
CA ASP A 160 11.52 7.09 -4.73
C ASP A 160 11.48 6.55 -6.16
N GLU A 161 11.91 7.36 -7.12
CA GLU A 161 11.85 7.02 -8.54
C GLU A 161 12.88 5.94 -8.92
N GLU A 162 14.12 6.07 -8.45
CA GLU A 162 15.20 5.14 -8.80
C GLU A 162 14.94 3.76 -8.20
N LEU A 163 14.52 3.72 -6.93
CA LEU A 163 14.18 2.47 -6.25
C LEU A 163 12.92 1.81 -6.86
N PHE A 164 11.96 2.60 -7.34
CA PHE A 164 10.82 2.05 -8.07
C PHE A 164 11.22 1.48 -9.44
N ILE A 165 12.16 2.13 -10.15
CA ILE A 165 12.70 1.61 -11.41
C ILE A 165 13.44 0.29 -11.16
N GLU A 166 14.27 0.21 -10.11
CA GLU A 166 14.95 -1.03 -9.72
C GLU A 166 13.94 -2.17 -9.44
N PHE A 167 12.89 -1.89 -8.65
CA PHE A 167 11.79 -2.84 -8.46
C PHE A 167 11.16 -3.28 -9.79
N CYS A 168 10.98 -2.35 -10.74
CA CYS A 168 10.39 -2.68 -12.03
C CYS A 168 11.28 -3.58 -12.89
N GLU A 169 12.60 -3.36 -12.85
CA GLU A 169 13.60 -4.19 -13.52
C GLU A 169 13.64 -5.60 -12.92
N ASP A 170 13.68 -5.71 -11.60
CA ASP A 170 13.69 -6.99 -10.88
C ASP A 170 12.45 -7.86 -11.14
N PHE A 171 11.29 -7.22 -11.33
CA PHE A 171 10.01 -7.89 -11.56
C PHE A 171 9.60 -7.96 -13.04
N ASP A 172 10.49 -7.59 -13.97
CA ASP A 172 10.25 -7.56 -15.42
C ASP A 172 8.92 -6.85 -15.77
N CYS A 173 8.70 -5.67 -15.19
CA CYS A 173 7.49 -4.88 -15.42
C CYS A 173 7.79 -3.47 -15.93
N PHE A 174 6.89 -2.96 -16.76
CA PHE A 174 7.01 -1.63 -17.35
C PHE A 174 6.57 -0.57 -16.32
N PRO A 175 7.43 0.41 -15.99
CA PRO A 175 7.12 1.46 -15.03
C PRO A 175 6.18 2.51 -15.64
N VAL A 176 5.11 2.85 -14.91
CA VAL A 176 4.25 4.01 -15.19
C VAL A 176 4.36 4.97 -14.00
N ILE A 177 5.17 6.00 -14.18
CA ILE A 177 5.57 6.96 -13.14
C ILE A 177 4.85 8.28 -13.36
N PHE A 178 4.33 8.87 -12.28
CA PHE A 178 3.65 10.16 -12.32
C PHE A 178 3.69 10.83 -10.94
N LYS A 179 3.21 12.07 -10.85
CA LYS A 179 3.00 12.78 -9.58
C LYS A 179 1.52 12.99 -9.33
N ALA A 180 1.12 12.85 -8.07
CA ALA A 180 -0.26 13.05 -7.64
C ALA A 180 -0.31 13.97 -6.42
N ASN A 181 -1.20 14.96 -6.47
CA ASN A 181 -1.38 15.96 -5.43
C ASN A 181 -2.86 16.04 -4.99
N GLN A 182 -3.06 16.56 -3.79
CA GLN A 182 -4.35 16.82 -3.18
C GLN A 182 -4.39 18.24 -2.62
N THR A 183 -5.59 18.76 -2.40
CA THR A 183 -5.85 20.09 -1.90
C THR A 183 -5.90 20.07 -0.38
N VAL A 184 -4.92 20.70 0.26
CA VAL A 184 -4.87 20.85 1.72
C VAL A 184 -4.81 22.34 2.00
N ASN A 185 -5.82 22.88 2.68
CA ASN A 185 -5.93 24.32 2.98
C ASN A 185 -5.77 25.25 1.75
N GLY A 186 -6.19 24.78 0.56
CA GLY A 186 -6.10 25.51 -0.69
C GLY A 186 -4.76 25.37 -1.44
N GLU A 187 -3.82 24.59 -0.91
CA GLU A 187 -2.54 24.29 -1.55
C GLU A 187 -2.52 22.88 -2.14
N ARG A 188 -1.79 22.67 -3.25
CA ARG A 188 -1.58 21.35 -3.85
C ARG A 188 -0.38 20.68 -3.19
N LEU A 189 -0.62 19.66 -2.39
CA LEU A 189 0.41 18.89 -1.68
C LEU A 189 0.44 17.43 -2.14
N PRO A 190 1.60 16.75 -2.10
CA PRO A 190 1.71 15.36 -2.55
C PRO A 190 0.75 14.41 -1.84
N ILE A 191 0.22 13.45 -2.59
CA ILE A 191 -0.43 12.27 -2.03
C ILE A 191 0.67 11.26 -1.73
N TYR A 192 0.71 10.77 -0.49
CA TYR A 192 1.85 9.98 -0.01
C TYR A 192 1.91 8.56 -0.58
N HIS A 193 0.77 7.98 -0.99
CA HIS A 193 0.70 6.63 -1.58
C HIS A 193 -0.23 6.59 -2.80
N THR A 194 0.18 5.84 -3.82
CA THR A 194 -0.59 5.60 -5.04
C THR A 194 -1.94 4.95 -4.75
N ASN A 195 -2.01 4.02 -3.78
CA ASN A 195 -3.24 3.28 -3.48
C ASN A 195 -4.34 4.13 -2.80
N VAL A 196 -4.01 5.34 -2.34
CA VAL A 196 -4.98 6.30 -1.81
C VAL A 196 -5.84 6.86 -2.94
N MET A 197 -5.20 7.18 -4.06
CA MET A 197 -5.86 7.84 -5.19
C MET A 197 -6.28 6.89 -6.31
N MET A 198 -5.76 5.66 -6.31
CA MET A 198 -5.91 4.69 -7.41
C MET A 198 -6.06 3.25 -6.90
N CYS A 199 -6.87 2.44 -7.57
CA CYS A 199 -6.97 1.00 -7.36
C CYS A 199 -7.02 0.28 -8.72
N LEU A 200 -6.34 -0.86 -8.83
CA LEU A 200 -6.34 -1.70 -10.03
C LEU A 200 -7.13 -3.00 -9.83
N GLY A 201 -8.21 -3.13 -10.60
CA GLY A 201 -8.96 -4.36 -10.76
C GLY A 201 -8.50 -5.19 -11.95
N GLU A 202 -9.15 -6.35 -12.15
CA GLU A 202 -8.89 -7.19 -13.32
C GLU A 202 -9.25 -6.48 -14.63
N LYS A 203 -10.39 -5.79 -14.65
CA LYS A 203 -10.99 -5.15 -15.83
C LYS A 203 -11.18 -3.64 -15.71
N PHE A 204 -10.97 -3.08 -14.53
CA PHE A 204 -11.20 -1.67 -14.25
C PHE A 204 -10.05 -1.08 -13.45
N ALA A 205 -9.96 0.24 -13.44
CA ALA A 205 -9.15 1.02 -12.53
C ALA A 205 -10.01 2.14 -11.94
N VAL A 206 -10.05 2.23 -10.61
CA VAL A 206 -10.62 3.40 -9.92
C VAL A 206 -9.49 4.40 -9.77
N ILE A 207 -9.69 5.65 -10.16
CA ILE A 207 -8.60 6.64 -10.16
C ILE A 207 -9.13 8.07 -10.03
N CYS A 208 -8.53 8.86 -9.14
CA CYS A 208 -8.73 10.31 -9.10
C CYS A 208 -7.82 10.97 -10.15
N LEU A 209 -8.30 11.21 -11.36
CA LEU A 209 -7.47 11.84 -12.40
C LEU A 209 -7.16 13.31 -12.09
N ASP A 210 -8.01 13.98 -11.31
CA ASP A 210 -7.79 15.37 -10.91
C ASP A 210 -6.64 15.54 -9.91
N SER A 211 -6.15 14.46 -9.28
CA SER A 211 -4.94 14.51 -8.49
C SER A 211 -3.66 14.59 -9.34
N ILE A 212 -3.71 14.20 -10.62
CA ILE A 212 -2.56 14.24 -11.53
C ILE A 212 -2.54 15.59 -12.25
N ASP A 213 -1.86 16.56 -11.64
CA ASP A 213 -1.84 17.95 -12.10
C ASP A 213 -1.21 18.09 -13.50
N ASP A 214 -0.11 17.37 -13.75
CA ASP A 214 0.55 17.37 -15.04
C ASP A 214 -0.31 16.68 -16.12
N LYS A 215 -0.57 17.42 -17.21
CA LYS A 215 -1.46 16.95 -18.28
C LYS A 215 -0.84 15.84 -19.12
N ALA A 216 0.49 15.82 -19.27
CA ALA A 216 1.19 14.79 -20.03
C ALA A 216 1.21 13.48 -19.24
N GLU A 217 1.57 13.52 -17.96
CA GLU A 217 1.54 12.36 -17.05
C GLU A 217 0.14 11.76 -16.96
N ARG A 218 -0.88 12.60 -16.70
CA ARG A 218 -2.28 12.15 -16.66
C ARG A 218 -2.72 11.48 -17.95
N LYS A 219 -2.37 12.06 -19.10
CA LYS A 219 -2.68 11.48 -20.41
C LYS A 219 -1.98 10.14 -20.61
N ASP A 220 -0.75 10.01 -20.13
CA ASP A 220 0.02 8.78 -20.24
C ASP A 220 -0.54 7.66 -19.36
N VAL A 221 -0.89 7.94 -18.10
CA VAL A 221 -1.59 6.99 -17.20
C VAL A 221 -2.88 6.49 -17.85
N VAL A 222 -3.72 7.41 -18.34
CA VAL A 222 -4.99 7.06 -19.03
C VAL A 222 -4.73 6.23 -20.28
N LYS A 223 -3.69 6.56 -21.05
CA LYS A 223 -3.30 5.80 -22.25
C LYS A 223 -2.90 4.38 -21.89
N HIS A 224 -2.06 4.18 -20.88
CA HIS A 224 -1.64 2.85 -20.43
C HIS A 224 -2.85 2.01 -19.99
N LEU A 225 -3.72 2.55 -19.13
CA LEU A 225 -4.93 1.86 -18.68
C LEU A 225 -5.85 1.45 -19.84
N LYS A 226 -6.08 2.35 -20.81
CA LYS A 226 -6.91 2.06 -22.00
C LYS A 226 -6.27 1.04 -22.93
N GLN A 227 -4.95 1.08 -23.12
CA GLN A 227 -4.23 0.09 -23.93
C GLN A 227 -4.37 -1.33 -23.36
N ASP A 228 -4.47 -1.45 -22.04
CA ASP A 228 -4.66 -2.71 -21.33
C ASP A 228 -6.14 -3.10 -21.15
N GLY A 229 -7.05 -2.38 -21.82
CA GLY A 229 -8.48 -2.67 -21.81
C GLY A 229 -9.16 -2.43 -20.46
N LYS A 230 -8.57 -1.60 -19.59
CA LYS A 230 -9.17 -1.24 -18.31
C LYS A 230 -10.27 -0.19 -18.51
N GLU A 231 -11.43 -0.46 -17.94
CA GLU A 231 -12.46 0.57 -17.70
C GLU A 231 -11.94 1.56 -16.65
N ILE A 232 -11.94 2.84 -16.97
CA ILE A 232 -11.53 3.89 -16.03
C ILE A 232 -12.78 4.37 -15.30
N ILE A 233 -12.78 4.18 -13.98
CA ILE A 233 -13.81 4.67 -13.07
C ILE A 233 -13.21 5.88 -12.35
N GLU A 234 -13.59 7.07 -12.80
CA GLU A 234 -13.10 8.32 -12.23
C GLU A 234 -13.80 8.60 -10.90
N ILE A 235 -13.00 8.98 -9.88
CA ILE A 235 -13.49 9.50 -8.60
C ILE A 235 -13.03 10.93 -8.43
N THR A 236 -13.79 11.71 -7.66
CA THR A 236 -13.41 13.08 -7.30
C THR A 236 -12.40 13.07 -6.15
N GLU A 237 -11.72 14.19 -5.93
CA GLU A 237 -10.87 14.37 -4.76
C GLU A 237 -11.63 14.20 -3.44
N ASP A 238 -12.89 14.67 -3.35
CA ASP A 238 -13.74 14.47 -2.17
C ASP A 238 -14.12 13.00 -1.88
N GLN A 239 -13.92 12.10 -2.86
CA GLN A 239 -14.22 10.68 -2.74
C GLN A 239 -12.97 9.83 -2.43
N MET A 240 -11.80 10.45 -2.50
CA MET A 240 -10.50 9.86 -2.12
C MET A 240 -10.38 9.88 -0.59
#